data_AF-A0A7Y2IWN0-F1
#
_entry.id   AF-A0A7Y2IWN0-F1
#
_cell.length_a   1.000
_cell.length_b   1.000
_cell.length_c   1.000
_cell.angle_alpha   90.00
_cell.angle_beta   90.00
_cell.angle_gamma   90.00
#
_symmetry.space_group_name_H-M   'P 1'
#
loop_
_entity.id
_entity.type
_entity.pdbx_description
1 polymer ?
#
loop_
_entity_poly.entity_id
_entity_poly.type
_entity_poly.pdbx_seq_one_letter_code
_entity_poly.pdbx_strand_id
1 'polypeptide(L)'
;MQLRDFPHVTRAIWAVLLVALALALITGRWSLAFVSLATLVLTLLPVLFVERFQVRLPFSFVGAISVFVFATIFLGEAFDFYGRYWWWDLFLHGGSAIGFGLIGFLFVFAMFEGDQYAAPPVAVALMAFCFAMTIGATWEIFEFAMDELFGFNMQKTGLYDTMGDLMINAAGATLGAGTGFFWLKGQQLGGLSGVISEFLRLNKGFFRKLRR
;
A
#
# COMPACT_ATOMS: atom_id res chain seq x y z
N MET A 1 11.62 -9.97 -15.03
CA MET A 1 11.40 -8.51 -15.19
C MET A 1 12.76 -7.85 -15.41
N GLN A 2 12.87 -6.84 -16.28
CA GLN A 2 14.12 -6.07 -16.45
C GLN A 2 14.07 -4.81 -15.59
N LEU A 3 15.23 -4.33 -15.10
CA LEU A 3 15.30 -3.11 -14.28
C LEU A 3 14.68 -1.87 -14.95
N ARG A 4 14.69 -1.82 -16.28
CA ARG A 4 14.14 -0.71 -17.08
C ARG A 4 12.62 -0.65 -17.03
N ASP A 5 11.96 -1.75 -16.68
CA ASP A 5 10.51 -1.83 -16.63
C ASP A 5 9.93 -1.12 -15.39
N PHE A 6 10.76 -0.91 -14.36
CA PHE A 6 10.33 -0.22 -13.14
C PHE A 6 10.21 1.30 -13.33
N PRO A 7 9.22 1.94 -12.67
CA PRO A 7 9.09 3.39 -12.69
C PRO A 7 10.39 4.09 -12.30
N HIS A 8 10.65 5.26 -12.90
CA HIS A 8 11.85 6.05 -12.59
C HIS A 8 11.96 6.35 -11.09
N VAL A 9 10.82 6.60 -10.42
CA VAL A 9 10.77 6.84 -8.98
C VAL A 9 11.28 5.65 -8.16
N THR A 10 10.91 4.41 -8.51
CA THR A 10 11.37 3.20 -7.81
C THR A 10 12.88 3.04 -7.93
N ARG A 11 13.41 3.22 -9.14
CA ARG A 11 14.87 3.13 -9.36
C ARG A 11 15.62 4.24 -8.62
N ALA A 12 15.07 5.44 -8.58
CA ALA A 12 15.65 6.54 -7.80
C ALA A 12 15.65 6.23 -6.30
N ILE A 13 14.55 5.69 -5.76
CA ILE A 13 14.47 5.22 -4.36
C ILE A 13 15.56 4.19 -4.07
N TRP A 14 15.71 3.17 -4.92
CA TRP A 14 16.75 2.15 -4.72
C TRP A 14 18.16 2.75 -4.77
N ALA A 15 18.42 3.66 -5.69
CA ALA A 15 19.70 4.34 -5.77
C ALA A 15 19.99 5.16 -4.51
N VAL A 16 19.00 5.91 -4.01
CA VAL A 16 19.12 6.69 -2.76
C VAL A 16 19.39 5.78 -1.57
N LEU A 17 18.64 4.68 -1.44
CA LEU A 17 18.82 3.73 -0.34
C LEU A 17 20.19 3.04 -0.38
N LEU A 18 20.69 2.68 -1.56
CA LEU A 18 22.02 2.09 -1.73
C LEU A 18 23.13 3.09 -1.36
N VAL A 19 23.02 4.34 -1.80
CA VAL A 19 23.97 5.40 -1.46
C VAL A 19 23.94 5.69 0.04
N ALA A 20 22.74 5.83 0.62
CA ALA A 20 22.56 6.06 2.05
C ALA A 20 23.14 4.92 2.89
N LEU A 21 22.91 3.66 2.48
CA LEU A 21 23.49 2.48 3.12
C LEU A 21 25.03 2.51 3.08
N ALA A 22 25.61 2.75 1.90
CA ALA A 22 27.07 2.80 1.75
C ALA A 22 27.70 3.90 2.60
N LEU A 23 27.14 5.12 2.56
CA LEU A 23 27.62 6.24 3.37
C LEU A 23 27.45 5.98 4.86
N ALA A 24 26.33 5.38 5.29
CA ALA A 24 26.09 5.03 6.68
C ALA A 24 27.08 4.00 7.19
N LEU A 25 27.44 2.99 6.38
CA LEU A 25 28.47 2.01 6.73
C LEU A 25 29.86 2.65 6.82
N ILE A 26 30.24 3.52 5.87
CA ILE A 26 31.54 4.22 5.88
C ILE A 26 31.67 5.14 7.10
N THR A 27 30.58 5.81 7.48
CA THR A 27 30.56 6.77 8.60
C THR A 27 30.24 6.12 9.95
N GLY A 28 30.02 4.79 10.00
CA GLY A 28 29.69 4.07 11.24
C GLY A 28 28.29 4.36 11.80
N ARG A 29 27.37 4.90 10.99
CA ARG A 29 25.99 5.20 11.39
C ARG A 29 25.09 3.97 11.28
N TRP A 30 25.26 3.03 12.21
CA TRP A 30 24.60 1.71 12.18
C TRP A 30 23.07 1.74 12.11
N SER A 31 22.41 2.65 12.84
CA SER A 31 20.95 2.80 12.78
C SER A 31 20.48 3.19 11.37
N LEU A 32 21.10 4.19 10.75
CA LEU A 32 20.78 4.60 9.38
C LEU A 32 21.09 3.48 8.38
N ALA A 33 22.17 2.73 8.57
CA ALA A 33 22.50 1.57 7.73
C ALA A 33 21.41 0.50 7.83
N PHE A 34 20.95 0.16 9.04
CA PHE A 34 19.87 -0.80 9.26
C PHE A 34 18.57 -0.34 8.58
N VAL A 35 18.12 0.91 8.82
CA VAL A 35 16.88 1.43 8.23
C VAL A 35 16.96 1.49 6.70
N SER A 36 18.10 1.90 6.14
CA SER A 36 18.33 1.92 4.68
C SER A 36 18.22 0.51 4.08
N LEU A 37 18.87 -0.48 4.72
CA LEU A 37 18.85 -1.86 4.27
C LEU A 37 17.46 -2.48 4.39
N ALA A 38 16.78 -2.30 5.54
CA ALA A 38 15.44 -2.81 5.77
C ALA A 38 14.45 -2.23 4.75
N THR A 39 14.48 -0.91 4.52
CA THR A 39 13.65 -0.26 3.51
C THR A 39 13.93 -0.82 2.13
N LEU A 40 15.20 -0.98 1.75
CA LEU A 40 15.58 -1.52 0.45
C LEU A 40 15.03 -2.94 0.25
N VAL A 41 15.24 -3.83 1.23
CA VAL A 41 14.73 -5.21 1.20
C VAL A 41 13.21 -5.22 1.06
N LEU A 42 12.49 -4.42 1.86
CA LEU A 42 11.03 -4.34 1.81
C LEU A 42 10.52 -3.85 0.45
N THR A 43 11.17 -2.87 -0.18
CA THR A 43 10.80 -2.41 -1.53
C THR A 43 11.07 -3.46 -2.62
N LEU A 44 11.96 -4.42 -2.37
CA LEU A 44 12.26 -5.52 -3.30
C LEU A 44 11.33 -6.72 -3.11
N LEU A 45 10.68 -6.89 -1.96
CA LEU A 45 9.79 -8.03 -1.69
C LEU A 45 8.71 -8.25 -2.77
N PRO A 46 7.97 -7.22 -3.23
CA PRO A 46 6.96 -7.42 -4.27
C PRO A 46 7.55 -7.99 -5.56
N VAL A 47 8.81 -7.66 -5.87
CA VAL A 47 9.52 -8.12 -7.07
C VAL A 47 9.99 -9.57 -6.90
N LEU A 48 10.54 -9.90 -5.73
CA LEU A 48 11.10 -11.23 -5.45
C LEU A 48 10.02 -12.30 -5.31
N PHE A 49 8.84 -11.95 -4.80
CA PHE A 49 7.79 -12.92 -4.48
C PHE A 49 6.66 -12.99 -5.51
N VAL A 50 6.60 -12.08 -6.47
CA VAL A 50 5.55 -12.05 -7.51
C VAL A 50 5.45 -13.38 -8.27
N GLU A 51 6.60 -14.02 -8.55
CA GLU A 51 6.65 -15.26 -9.33
C GLU A 51 6.08 -16.46 -8.56
N ARG A 52 6.11 -16.41 -7.22
CA ARG A 52 5.62 -17.51 -6.37
C ARG A 52 4.09 -17.54 -6.27
N PHE A 53 3.43 -16.39 -6.38
CA PHE A 53 1.99 -16.28 -6.22
C PHE A 53 1.22 -16.44 -7.54
N GLN A 54 1.92 -16.65 -8.67
CA GLN A 54 1.34 -16.71 -10.02
C GLN A 54 0.57 -15.44 -10.44
N VAL A 55 0.54 -14.39 -9.61
CA VAL A 55 -0.09 -13.09 -9.88
C VAL A 55 0.96 -12.14 -10.46
N ARG A 56 0.57 -11.35 -11.46
CA ARG A 56 1.39 -10.29 -12.07
C ARG A 56 0.95 -8.92 -11.56
N LEU A 57 1.83 -8.22 -10.86
CA LEU A 57 1.57 -6.87 -10.39
C LEU A 57 1.89 -5.83 -11.48
N PRO A 58 1.03 -4.81 -11.67
CA PRO A 58 1.40 -3.63 -12.45
C PRO A 58 2.64 -2.95 -11.90
N PHE A 59 3.51 -2.43 -12.78
CA PHE A 59 4.70 -1.68 -12.35
C PHE A 59 4.34 -0.41 -11.57
N SER A 60 3.21 0.21 -11.89
CA SER A 60 2.62 1.32 -11.12
C SER A 60 2.33 0.93 -9.67
N PHE A 61 1.88 -0.31 -9.45
CA PHE A 61 1.59 -0.86 -8.12
C PHE A 61 2.87 -1.06 -7.29
N VAL A 62 3.90 -1.65 -7.91
CA VAL A 62 5.23 -1.78 -7.29
C VAL A 62 5.83 -0.41 -6.98
N GLY A 63 5.62 0.58 -7.86
CA GLY A 63 6.02 1.96 -7.63
C GLY A 63 5.34 2.58 -6.41
N ALA A 64 4.02 2.45 -6.30
CA ALA A 64 3.26 2.95 -5.15
C ALA A 64 3.73 2.31 -3.84
N ILE A 65 3.92 0.98 -3.80
CA ILE A 65 4.46 0.28 -2.63
C ILE A 65 5.86 0.79 -2.27
N SER A 66 6.73 0.98 -3.27
CA SER A 66 8.09 1.46 -3.05
C SER A 66 8.10 2.86 -2.45
N VAL A 67 7.25 3.77 -2.96
CA VAL A 67 7.09 5.12 -2.42
C VAL A 67 6.56 5.09 -1.00
N PHE A 68 5.53 4.29 -0.73
CA PHE A 68 4.94 4.16 0.60
C PHE A 68 5.97 3.65 1.61
N VAL A 69 6.65 2.53 1.32
CA VAL A 69 7.69 1.94 2.19
C VAL A 69 8.85 2.90 2.42
N PHE A 70 9.28 3.62 1.38
CA PHE A 70 10.31 4.65 1.53
C PHE A 70 9.85 5.82 2.41
N ALA A 71 8.60 6.26 2.26
CA ALA A 71 8.05 7.38 3.01
C ALA A 71 7.83 7.04 4.50
N THR A 72 7.29 5.86 4.81
CA THR A 72 7.07 5.44 6.20
C THR A 72 8.39 5.10 6.91
N ILE A 73 9.25 4.29 6.31
CA ILE A 73 10.42 3.76 7.03
C ILE A 73 11.63 4.69 6.88
N PHE A 74 12.02 5.02 5.65
CA PHE A 74 13.24 5.79 5.45
C PHE A 74 13.06 7.27 5.81
N LEU A 75 12.05 7.94 5.23
CA LEU A 75 11.79 9.35 5.56
C LEU A 75 11.19 9.51 6.96
N GLY A 76 10.22 8.67 7.32
CA GLY A 76 9.58 8.67 8.63
C GLY A 76 10.57 8.43 9.76
N GLU A 77 11.22 7.26 9.79
CA GLU A 77 12.09 6.89 10.93
C GLU A 77 13.48 7.50 10.84
N ALA A 78 14.19 7.39 9.71
CA ALA A 78 15.58 7.84 9.66
C ALA A 78 15.76 9.36 9.58
N PHE A 79 14.74 10.07 9.08
CA PHE A 79 14.74 11.53 8.93
C PHE A 79 13.68 12.24 9.78
N ASP A 80 12.99 11.51 10.66
CA ASP A 80 12.05 12.04 11.66
C ASP A 80 10.89 12.83 11.03
N PHE A 81 10.35 12.35 9.90
CA PHE A 81 9.23 13.05 9.26
C PHE A 81 7.95 12.99 10.10
N TYR A 82 7.76 11.91 10.87
CA TYR A 82 6.65 11.78 11.82
C TYR A 82 6.67 12.89 12.89
N GLY A 83 7.85 13.28 13.39
CA GLY A 83 7.97 14.39 14.35
C GLY A 83 7.95 15.77 13.71
N ARG A 84 8.45 15.90 12.46
CA ARG A 84 8.63 17.20 11.79
C ARG A 84 7.40 17.73 11.08
N TYR A 85 6.57 16.84 10.53
CA TYR A 85 5.43 17.22 9.71
C TYR A 85 4.15 16.60 10.28
N TRP A 86 3.32 17.44 10.92
CA TRP A 86 2.09 17.00 11.60
C TRP A 86 1.09 16.22 10.73
N TRP A 87 1.13 16.41 9.40
CA TRP A 87 0.23 15.75 8.45
C TRP A 87 0.80 14.45 7.86
N TRP A 88 2.07 14.13 8.16
CA TRP A 88 2.78 13.02 7.51
C TRP A 88 2.11 11.68 7.77
N ASP A 89 1.71 11.44 9.03
CA ASP A 89 1.05 10.19 9.42
C ASP A 89 -0.30 10.03 8.74
N LEU A 90 -1.17 11.04 8.88
CA LEU A 90 -2.48 11.08 8.23
C LEU A 90 -2.38 10.87 6.70
N PHE A 91 -1.34 11.42 6.07
CA PHE A 91 -1.10 11.22 4.64
C PHE A 91 -0.75 9.77 4.31
N LEU A 92 0.10 9.12 5.11
CA LEU A 92 0.45 7.71 4.93
C LEU A 92 -0.74 6.78 5.21
N HIS A 93 -1.51 7.03 6.26
CA HIS A 93 -2.73 6.30 6.58
C HIS A 93 -3.75 6.43 5.44
N GLY A 94 -4.07 7.66 5.03
CA GLY A 94 -4.99 7.90 3.91
C GLY A 94 -4.53 7.27 2.59
N GLY A 95 -3.24 7.41 2.24
CA GLY A 95 -2.66 6.84 1.03
C GLY A 95 -2.69 5.31 1.02
N SER A 96 -2.33 4.68 2.14
CA SER A 96 -2.36 3.23 2.28
C SER A 96 -3.80 2.70 2.26
N ALA A 97 -4.76 3.38 2.90
CA ALA A 97 -6.16 2.99 2.90
C ALA A 97 -6.80 3.01 1.49
N ILE A 98 -6.43 3.97 0.63
CA ILE A 98 -6.80 3.94 -0.80
C ILE A 98 -6.28 2.66 -1.45
N GLY A 99 -4.99 2.35 -1.23
CA GLY A 99 -4.35 1.13 -1.73
C GLY A 99 -5.06 -0.14 -1.25
N PHE A 100 -5.33 -0.25 0.04
CA PHE A 100 -6.03 -1.39 0.63
C PHE A 100 -7.48 -1.48 0.15
N GLY A 101 -8.17 -0.37 -0.10
CA GLY A 101 -9.50 -0.37 -0.72
C GLY A 101 -9.48 -0.95 -2.14
N LEU A 102 -8.45 -0.61 -2.94
CA LEU A 102 -8.25 -1.18 -4.27
C LEU A 102 -7.90 -2.68 -4.21
N ILE A 103 -7.02 -3.08 -3.29
CA ILE A 103 -6.65 -4.49 -3.06
C ILE A 103 -7.87 -5.28 -2.61
N GLY A 104 -8.63 -4.77 -1.64
CA GLY A 104 -9.85 -5.37 -1.15
C GLY A 104 -10.88 -5.55 -2.26
N PHE A 105 -11.03 -4.53 -3.13
CA PHE A 105 -11.87 -4.66 -4.31
C PHE A 105 -11.41 -5.80 -5.23
N LEU A 106 -10.12 -5.84 -5.60
CA LEU A 106 -9.58 -6.88 -6.47
C LEU A 106 -9.72 -8.29 -5.87
N PHE A 107 -9.50 -8.41 -4.56
CA PHE A 107 -9.65 -9.66 -3.82
C PHE A 107 -11.10 -10.14 -3.83
N VAL A 108 -12.05 -9.29 -3.42
CA VAL A 108 -13.48 -9.63 -3.40
C VAL A 108 -13.97 -9.92 -4.82
N PHE A 109 -13.57 -9.10 -5.80
CA PHE A 109 -13.92 -9.33 -7.20
C PHE A 109 -13.42 -10.67 -7.72
N ALA A 110 -12.21 -11.09 -7.33
CA ALA A 110 -11.68 -12.42 -7.66
C ALA A 110 -12.46 -13.56 -7.00
N MET A 111 -12.97 -13.38 -5.78
CA MET A 111 -13.79 -14.39 -5.10
C MET A 111 -15.14 -14.62 -5.79
N PHE A 112 -15.74 -13.59 -6.40
CA PHE A 112 -17.02 -13.67 -7.12
C PHE A 112 -16.86 -13.92 -8.64
N GLU A 113 -15.64 -14.25 -9.08
CA GLU A 113 -15.36 -14.69 -10.44
C GLU A 113 -16.07 -16.03 -10.72
N GLY A 114 -16.65 -16.20 -11.92
CA GLY A 114 -17.34 -17.46 -12.27
C GLY A 114 -18.70 -17.72 -11.58
N ASP A 115 -19.08 -16.95 -10.55
CA ASP A 115 -20.38 -17.11 -9.89
C ASP A 115 -21.54 -16.57 -10.74
N GLN A 116 -22.63 -17.36 -10.78
CA GLN A 116 -23.93 -17.07 -11.39
C GLN A 116 -24.70 -16.00 -10.60
N TYR A 117 -24.43 -15.85 -9.31
CA TYR A 117 -25.02 -14.83 -8.42
C TYR A 117 -24.09 -13.62 -8.27
N ALA A 118 -23.70 -13.02 -9.40
CA ALA A 118 -22.77 -11.89 -9.42
C ALA A 118 -23.12 -10.85 -8.33
N ALA A 119 -22.23 -10.67 -7.35
CA ALA A 119 -22.46 -9.79 -6.23
C ALA A 119 -22.75 -8.36 -6.74
N PRO A 120 -23.78 -7.68 -6.20
CA PRO A 120 -24.07 -6.29 -6.56
C PRO A 120 -22.82 -5.42 -6.36
N PRO A 121 -22.52 -4.46 -7.26
CA PRO A 121 -21.33 -3.60 -7.13
C PRO A 121 -21.19 -2.93 -5.76
N VAL A 122 -22.33 -2.57 -5.14
CA VAL A 122 -22.35 -1.98 -3.79
C VAL A 122 -21.87 -2.97 -2.72
N ALA A 123 -22.20 -4.26 -2.84
CA ALA A 123 -21.75 -5.28 -1.89
C ALA A 123 -20.23 -5.52 -2.02
N VAL A 124 -19.72 -5.55 -3.26
CA VAL A 124 -18.27 -5.67 -3.52
C VAL A 124 -17.52 -4.47 -2.94
N ALA A 125 -18.03 -3.26 -3.16
CA ALA A 125 -17.43 -2.04 -2.63
C ALA A 125 -17.50 -1.97 -1.09
N LEU A 126 -18.63 -2.35 -0.49
CA LEU A 126 -18.76 -2.40 0.97
C LEU A 126 -17.75 -3.39 1.58
N MET A 127 -17.60 -4.57 0.99
CA MET A 127 -16.64 -5.57 1.46
C MET A 127 -15.20 -5.06 1.31
N ALA A 128 -14.87 -4.39 0.19
CA ALA A 128 -13.57 -3.77 -0.01
C ALA A 128 -13.27 -2.65 1.01
N PHE A 129 -14.28 -1.83 1.34
CA PHE A 129 -14.19 -0.83 2.40
C PHE A 129 -13.93 -1.48 3.76
N CYS A 130 -14.71 -2.50 4.13
CA CYS A 130 -14.51 -3.26 5.37
C CYS A 130 -13.12 -3.88 5.44
N PHE A 131 -12.64 -4.47 4.34
CA PHE A 131 -11.29 -5.03 4.25
C PHE A 131 -10.22 -3.98 4.57
N ALA A 132 -10.29 -2.79 3.95
CA ALA A 132 -9.36 -1.71 4.21
C ALA A 132 -9.43 -1.19 5.65
N MET A 133 -10.65 -1.02 6.19
CA MET A 133 -10.85 -0.60 7.59
C MET A 133 -10.33 -1.64 8.59
N THR A 134 -10.47 -2.93 8.31
CA THR A 134 -9.90 -3.99 9.16
C THR A 134 -8.39 -3.91 9.21
N ILE A 135 -7.72 -3.66 8.08
CA ILE A 135 -6.27 -3.47 8.06
C ILE A 135 -5.87 -2.23 8.85
N GLY A 136 -6.53 -1.09 8.62
CA GLY A 136 -6.27 0.15 9.36
C GLY A 136 -6.45 -0.01 10.87
N ALA A 137 -7.56 -0.60 11.31
CA ALA A 137 -7.79 -0.86 12.73
C ALA A 137 -6.81 -1.87 13.33
N THR A 138 -6.38 -2.88 12.57
CA THR A 138 -5.34 -3.81 13.03
C THR A 138 -4.00 -3.12 13.19
N TRP A 139 -3.70 -2.13 12.34
CA TRP A 139 -2.51 -1.31 12.46
C TRP A 139 -2.53 -0.47 13.74
N GLU A 140 -3.63 0.23 14.05
CA GLU A 140 -3.76 0.97 15.32
C GLU A 140 -3.58 0.08 16.56
N ILE A 141 -4.10 -1.15 16.51
CA ILE A 141 -3.92 -2.12 17.58
C ILE A 141 -2.44 -2.52 17.71
N PHE A 142 -1.74 -2.66 16.58
CA PHE A 142 -0.31 -2.93 16.56
C PHE A 142 0.47 -1.76 17.17
N GLU A 143 0.15 -0.51 16.81
CA GLU A 143 0.81 0.66 17.38
C GLU A 143 0.65 0.74 18.89
N PHE A 144 -0.59 0.60 19.38
CA PHE A 144 -0.87 0.52 20.81
C PHE A 144 -0.08 -0.61 21.49
N ALA A 145 -0.04 -1.80 20.88
CA ALA A 145 0.72 -2.91 21.44
C ALA A 145 2.22 -2.64 21.49
N MET A 146 2.77 -1.93 20.50
CA MET A 146 4.19 -1.57 20.49
C MET A 146 4.51 -0.52 21.55
N ASP A 147 3.63 0.44 21.76
CA ASP A 147 3.76 1.45 22.81
C ASP A 147 3.72 0.82 24.20
N GLU A 148 2.77 -0.09 24.46
CA GLU A 148 2.61 -0.75 25.75
C GLU A 148 3.69 -1.80 26.05
N LEU A 149 4.07 -2.62 25.07
CA LEU A 149 4.98 -3.75 25.30
C LEU A 149 6.46 -3.36 25.22
N PHE A 150 6.79 -2.36 24.39
CA PHE A 150 8.18 -1.99 24.09
C PHE A 150 8.52 -0.55 24.46
N GLY A 151 7.55 0.25 24.94
CA GLY A 151 7.77 1.65 25.32
C GLY A 151 8.04 2.56 24.13
N PHE A 152 7.48 2.22 22.96
CA PHE A 152 7.54 3.08 21.78
C PHE A 152 6.57 4.26 21.90
N ASN A 153 6.52 5.09 20.85
CA ASN A 153 5.61 6.22 20.74
C ASN A 153 5.06 6.29 19.31
N MET A 154 4.35 5.25 18.92
CA MET A 154 3.71 5.09 17.63
C MET A 154 2.44 5.94 17.58
N GLN A 155 1.57 5.88 18.59
CA GLN A 155 0.29 6.62 18.62
C GLN A 155 0.41 8.12 18.94
N LYS A 156 1.61 8.71 18.79
CA LYS A 156 1.98 10.13 19.02
C LYS A 156 1.17 10.89 20.07
N THR A 157 0.06 11.49 19.65
CA THR A 157 -0.80 12.36 20.48
C THR A 157 -1.88 11.60 21.25
N GLY A 158 -1.76 10.28 21.30
CA GLY A 158 -2.67 9.34 21.92
C GLY A 158 -3.97 9.22 21.13
N LEU A 159 -5.10 9.39 21.82
CA LEU A 159 -6.43 9.17 21.24
C LEU A 159 -6.70 9.98 19.96
N TYR A 160 -6.20 11.22 19.87
CA TYR A 160 -6.45 12.07 18.71
C TYR A 160 -5.75 11.56 17.45
N ASP A 161 -4.58 10.94 17.62
CA ASP A 161 -3.79 10.33 16.55
C ASP A 161 -4.58 9.16 15.94
N THR A 162 -4.84 8.14 16.76
CA THR A 162 -5.58 6.95 16.35
C THR A 162 -6.96 7.25 15.79
N MET A 163 -7.71 8.19 16.38
CA MET A 163 -9.01 8.56 15.83
C MET A 163 -8.88 9.30 14.49
N GLY A 164 -7.87 10.15 14.34
CA GLY A 164 -7.53 10.81 13.07
C GLY A 164 -7.17 9.79 11.99
N ASP A 165 -6.35 8.81 12.35
CA ASP A 165 -5.91 7.73 11.48
C ASP A 165 -7.05 6.82 11.04
N LEU A 166 -7.93 6.42 11.95
CA LEU A 166 -9.13 5.67 11.58
C LEU A 166 -10.09 6.47 10.69
N MET A 167 -10.23 7.78 10.92
CA MET A 167 -11.07 8.65 10.09
C MET A 167 -10.50 8.83 8.68
N ILE A 168 -9.19 9.07 8.55
CA ILE A 168 -8.55 9.19 7.23
C ILE A 168 -8.47 7.84 6.52
N ASN A 169 -8.32 6.74 7.27
CA ASN A 169 -8.46 5.39 6.75
C ASN A 169 -9.86 5.16 6.16
N ALA A 170 -10.92 5.59 6.84
CA ALA A 170 -12.28 5.49 6.30
C ALA A 170 -12.48 6.31 5.02
N ALA A 171 -11.94 7.53 4.97
CA ALA A 171 -12.00 8.36 3.77
C ALA A 171 -11.22 7.71 2.60
N GLY A 172 -9.99 7.26 2.84
CA GLY A 172 -9.16 6.59 1.84
C GLY A 172 -9.77 5.27 1.35
N ALA A 173 -10.27 4.45 2.27
CA ALA A 173 -10.97 3.20 1.97
C ALA A 173 -12.20 3.45 1.09
N THR A 174 -12.98 4.50 1.37
CA THR A 174 -14.14 4.89 0.56
C THR A 174 -13.73 5.27 -0.86
N LEU A 175 -12.64 6.01 -1.03
CA LEU A 175 -12.12 6.37 -2.36
C LEU A 175 -11.61 5.13 -3.12
N GLY A 176 -10.86 4.25 -2.46
CA GLY A 176 -10.34 3.02 -3.06
C GLY A 176 -11.47 2.05 -3.46
N ALA A 177 -12.38 1.75 -2.54
CA ALA A 177 -13.53 0.88 -2.80
C ALA A 177 -14.52 1.50 -3.81
N GLY A 178 -14.77 2.81 -3.71
CA GLY A 178 -15.60 3.57 -4.63
C GLY A 178 -15.06 3.55 -6.06
N THR A 179 -13.73 3.59 -6.23
CA THR A 179 -13.09 3.41 -7.55
C THR A 179 -13.48 2.07 -8.17
N GLY A 180 -13.46 0.99 -7.38
CA GLY A 180 -13.91 -0.33 -7.83
C GLY A 180 -15.41 -0.39 -8.16
N PHE A 181 -16.25 0.28 -7.37
CA PHE A 181 -17.68 0.43 -7.65
C PHE A 181 -17.94 1.09 -9.00
N PHE A 182 -17.33 2.26 -9.25
CA PHE A 182 -17.51 2.99 -10.51
C PHE A 182 -16.92 2.22 -11.69
N TRP A 183 -15.82 1.49 -11.49
CA TRP A 183 -15.26 0.58 -12.48
C TRP A 183 -16.26 -0.50 -12.90
N LEU A 184 -16.94 -1.15 -11.93
CA LEU A 184 -18.00 -2.14 -12.22
C LEU A 184 -19.21 -1.54 -12.96
N LYS A 185 -19.50 -0.25 -12.76
CA LYS A 185 -20.57 0.47 -13.46
C LYS A 185 -20.18 0.97 -14.85
N GLY A 186 -18.96 0.70 -15.31
CA GLY A 186 -18.43 1.20 -16.58
C GLY A 186 -18.12 2.70 -16.57
N GLN A 187 -18.11 3.33 -15.40
CA GLN A 187 -17.84 4.76 -15.21
C GLN A 187 -16.37 4.96 -14.85
N GLN A 188 -15.47 4.60 -15.78
CA GLN A 188 -14.03 4.67 -15.54
C GLN A 188 -13.57 6.14 -15.59
N LEU A 189 -13.00 6.64 -14.50
CA LEU A 189 -12.53 8.02 -14.37
C LEU A 189 -11.02 8.19 -14.65
N GLY A 190 -10.37 7.19 -15.26
CA GLY A 190 -8.91 7.18 -15.39
C GLY A 190 -8.20 7.00 -14.05
N GLY A 191 -6.88 7.13 -14.01
CA GLY A 191 -6.08 7.05 -12.78
C GLY A 191 -6.18 5.68 -12.07
N LEU A 192 -6.72 5.68 -10.85
CA LEU A 192 -6.87 4.47 -10.01
C LEU A 192 -7.70 3.37 -10.70
N SER A 193 -8.72 3.73 -11.47
CA SER A 193 -9.50 2.77 -12.27
C SER A 193 -8.66 2.12 -13.38
N GLY A 194 -7.64 2.83 -13.89
CA GLY A 194 -6.66 2.30 -14.83
C GLY A 194 -5.76 1.24 -14.20
N VAL A 195 -5.40 1.39 -12.92
CA VAL A 195 -4.61 0.39 -12.17
C VAL A 195 -5.40 -0.92 -12.03
N ILE A 196 -6.69 -0.84 -11.72
CA ILE A 196 -7.60 -2.01 -11.69
C ILE A 196 -7.60 -2.70 -13.05
N SER A 197 -7.87 -1.95 -14.12
CA SER A 197 -7.91 -2.48 -15.49
C SER A 197 -6.58 -3.12 -15.91
N GLU A 198 -5.46 -2.51 -15.55
CA GLU A 198 -4.12 -3.03 -15.86
C GLU A 198 -3.84 -4.33 -15.09
N PHE A 199 -4.14 -4.38 -13.80
CA PHE A 199 -4.00 -5.59 -12.99
C PHE A 199 -4.82 -6.74 -13.59
N LEU A 200 -6.09 -6.49 -13.88
CA LEU A 200 -6.98 -7.49 -14.47
C LEU A 200 -6.51 -7.95 -15.85
N ARG A 201 -5.95 -7.03 -16.67
CA ARG A 201 -5.37 -7.36 -17.98
C ARG A 201 -4.13 -8.26 -17.85
N LEU A 202 -3.25 -7.98 -16.89
CA LEU A 202 -2.05 -8.79 -16.64
C LEU A 202 -2.39 -10.20 -16.10
N ASN A 203 -3.54 -10.32 -15.44
CA ASN A 203 -3.99 -11.54 -14.76
C ASN A 203 -5.20 -12.18 -15.41
N LYS A 204 -5.49 -11.94 -16.70
CA LYS A 204 -6.66 -12.48 -17.42
C LYS A 204 -6.85 -14.00 -17.27
N GLY A 205 -5.77 -14.76 -17.06
CA GLY A 205 -5.83 -16.20 -16.79
C GLY A 205 -6.65 -16.55 -15.54
N PHE A 206 -6.68 -15.68 -14.53
CA PHE A 206 -7.46 -15.83 -13.30
C PHE A 206 -8.92 -15.36 -13.44
N PHE A 207 -9.26 -14.61 -14.49
CA PHE A 207 -10.57 -13.96 -14.63
C PHE A 207 -11.27 -14.41 -15.92
N ARG A 208 -12.08 -15.47 -15.86
CA ARG A 208 -12.83 -16.01 -17.02
C ARG A 208 -13.85 -15.01 -17.57
N LYS A 209 -14.47 -14.18 -16.73
CA LYS A 209 -15.42 -13.11 -17.13
C LYS A 209 -14.81 -12.06 -18.08
N LEU A 210 -13.48 -11.92 -18.14
CA LEU A 210 -12.76 -10.98 -19.02
C LEU A 210 -12.24 -11.61 -20.33
N ARG A 211 -12.52 -12.90 -20.59
CA ARG A 211 -12.14 -13.60 -21.85
C ARG A 211 -13.18 -13.45 -22.97
N ARG A 212 -14.24 -12.67 -22.78
CA ARG A 212 -15.25 -12.39 -23.80
C ARG A 212 -15.11 -10.97 -24.31
#